data_AF-A0A6P2DHB9-F1
#
_entry.id   AF-A0A6P2DHB9-F1
#
_cell.length_a   1.000
_cell.length_b   1.000
_cell.length_c   1.000
_cell.angle_alpha   90.00
_cell.angle_beta   90.00
_cell.angle_gamma   90.00
#
_symmetry.space_group_name_H-M   'P 1'
#
loop_
_entity.id
_entity.type
_entity.pdbx_description
1 polymer ?
#
loop_
_entity_poly.entity_id
_entity_poly.type
_entity_poly.pdbx_seq_one_letter_code
_entity_poly.pdbx_strand_id
1 'polypeptide(L)'
;MTLESILCVTMRLQDGRTFSVAGPARHPSLFLVAQRNEWSTAGATQGFLTSGRRFVDRAEAFSIALAAGQILYDVNNPPQSIAPTPGMLYSEDVW
;
A
#
# COMPACT_ATOMS: atom_id res chain seq x y z
N MET A 1 2.03 -15.52 -17.72
CA MET A 1 1.42 -15.18 -16.42
C MET A 1 1.68 -13.72 -16.16
N THR A 2 0.68 -12.92 -15.82
CA THR A 2 0.87 -11.52 -15.41
C THR A 2 1.43 -11.50 -14.00
N LEU A 3 2.43 -10.64 -13.74
CA LEU A 3 2.98 -10.45 -12.40
C LEU A 3 1.90 -9.87 -11.47
N GLU A 4 1.89 -10.32 -10.21
CA GLU A 4 1.05 -9.71 -9.17
C GLU A 4 1.49 -8.26 -8.95
N SER A 5 0.55 -7.37 -8.70
CA SER A 5 0.78 -5.93 -8.63
C SER A 5 -0.08 -5.29 -7.54
N ILE A 6 0.32 -4.12 -7.08
CA ILE A 6 -0.38 -3.28 -6.11
C ILE A 6 -1.48 -2.47 -6.82
N LEU A 7 -2.71 -2.56 -6.32
CA LEU A 7 -3.87 -1.87 -6.89
C LEU A 7 -4.37 -0.72 -6.00
N CYS A 8 -4.42 -0.94 -4.69
CA CYS A 8 -5.04 -0.03 -3.73
C CYS A 8 -4.23 0.04 -2.44
N VAL A 9 -4.25 1.20 -1.78
CA VAL A 9 -4.00 1.23 -0.34
C VAL A 9 -5.14 0.53 0.39
N THR A 10 -4.84 -0.21 1.44
CA THR A 10 -5.83 -0.99 2.20
C THR A 10 -5.54 -0.93 3.69
N MET A 11 -6.59 -0.96 4.50
CA MET A 11 -6.50 -1.11 5.95
C MET A 11 -7.32 -2.31 6.41
N ARG A 12 -6.75 -3.12 7.29
CA ARG A 12 -7.44 -4.19 8.02
C ARG A 12 -7.71 -3.71 9.44
N LEU A 13 -8.97 -3.56 9.78
CA LEU A 13 -9.43 -3.17 11.11
C LEU A 13 -9.23 -4.31 12.12
N GLN A 14 -9.26 -3.98 13.41
CA GLN A 14 -9.13 -4.97 14.49
C GLN A 14 -10.25 -6.02 14.48
N ASP A 15 -11.44 -5.66 13.98
CA ASP A 15 -12.59 -6.56 13.82
C ASP A 15 -12.49 -7.48 12.58
N GLY A 16 -11.37 -7.42 11.85
CA GLY A 16 -11.09 -8.25 10.68
C GLY A 16 -11.62 -7.69 9.36
N ARG A 17 -12.42 -6.62 9.36
CA ARG A 17 -12.86 -5.97 8.11
C ARG A 17 -11.68 -5.33 7.38
N THR A 18 -11.71 -5.41 6.05
CA THR A 18 -10.76 -4.71 5.19
C THR A 18 -11.49 -3.71 4.32
N PHE A 19 -10.88 -2.55 4.10
CA PHE A 19 -11.36 -1.58 3.12
C PHE A 19 -10.18 -0.95 2.38
N SER A 20 -10.43 -0.60 1.12
CA SER A 20 -9.41 -0.20 0.17
C SER A 20 -9.82 1.07 -0.57
N VAL A 21 -8.83 1.85 -0.98
CA VAL A 21 -9.01 2.98 -1.90
C VAL A 21 -8.02 2.83 -3.04
N ALA A 22 -8.53 2.85 -4.27
CA ALA A 22 -7.72 2.66 -5.47
C ALA A 22 -6.67 3.77 -5.62
N GLY A 23 -5.54 3.43 -6.24
CA GLY A 23 -4.54 4.41 -6.66
C GLY A 23 -5.18 5.53 -7.50
N PRO A 24 -4.69 6.79 -7.41
CA PRO A 24 -3.49 7.23 -6.69
C PRO A 24 -3.74 7.65 -5.23
N ALA A 25 -4.76 7.11 -4.56
CA ALA A 25 -4.99 7.41 -3.14
C ALA A 25 -3.84 6.93 -2.25
N ARG A 26 -3.66 7.62 -1.11
CA ARG A 26 -2.60 7.32 -0.13
C ARG A 26 -3.17 6.81 1.18
N HIS A 27 -2.31 6.27 2.05
CA HIS A 27 -2.75 5.80 3.37
C HIS A 27 -3.54 6.84 4.19
N PRO A 28 -3.22 8.16 4.15
CA PRO A 28 -4.07 9.20 4.73
C PRO A 28 -5.54 9.17 4.26
N SER A 29 -5.80 8.78 3.00
CA SER A 29 -7.16 8.66 2.46
C SER A 29 -7.98 7.60 3.20
N LEU A 30 -7.36 6.54 3.73
CA LEU A 30 -8.04 5.49 4.49
C LEU A 30 -8.59 6.02 5.82
N PHE A 31 -7.87 6.92 6.48
CA PHE A 31 -8.33 7.54 7.73
C PHE A 31 -9.55 8.42 7.51
N LEU A 32 -9.61 9.15 6.39
CA LEU A 32 -10.80 9.94 6.03
C LEU A 32 -12.01 9.04 5.76
N VAL A 33 -11.81 7.89 5.10
CA VAL A 33 -12.89 6.91 4.89
C VAL A 33 -13.35 6.32 6.22
N ALA A 34 -12.42 5.91 7.10
CA ALA A 34 -12.77 5.38 8.42
C ALA A 34 -13.52 6.41 9.27
N GLN A 35 -13.06 7.66 9.28
CA GLN A 35 -13.71 8.75 10.00
C GLN A 35 -15.14 8.99 9.51
N ARG A 36 -15.37 9.03 8.19
CA ARG A 36 -16.71 9.21 7.59
C ARG A 36 -17.68 8.08 7.92
N ASN A 37 -17.17 6.87 8.17
CA ASN A 37 -17.98 5.71 8.50
C ASN A 37 -17.96 5.36 9.99
N GLU A 38 -17.39 6.23 10.84
CA GLU A 38 -17.27 6.02 12.28
C GLU A 38 -16.58 4.69 12.65
N TRP A 39 -15.62 4.26 11.82
CA TRP A 39 -14.83 3.05 12.09
C TRP A 39 -13.61 3.39 12.93
N SER A 40 -13.40 2.64 14.01
CA SER A 40 -12.16 2.73 14.79
C SER A 40 -10.98 2.19 13.99
N THR A 41 -9.92 2.99 13.85
CA THR A 41 -8.63 2.56 13.29
C THR A 41 -7.62 2.17 14.36
N ALA A 42 -8.02 2.14 15.64
CA ALA A 42 -7.16 1.70 16.72
C ALA A 42 -6.77 0.23 16.51
N GLY A 43 -5.47 -0.07 16.52
CA GLY A 43 -4.95 -1.42 16.27
C GLY A 43 -5.09 -1.90 14.82
N ALA A 44 -5.52 -1.04 13.88
CA ALA A 44 -5.65 -1.42 12.48
C ALA A 44 -4.27 -1.59 11.80
N THR A 45 -4.18 -2.55 10.88
CA THR A 45 -2.98 -2.77 10.06
C THR A 45 -3.13 -2.09 8.71
N GLN A 46 -2.14 -1.29 8.33
CA GLN A 46 -2.04 -0.68 7.00
C GLN A 46 -1.29 -1.60 6.04
N GLY A 47 -1.73 -1.65 4.79
CA GLY A 47 -1.16 -2.50 3.75
C GLY A 47 -1.77 -2.20 2.38
N PHE A 48 -1.81 -3.20 1.52
CA PHE A 48 -2.23 -3.05 0.14
C PHE A 48 -3.13 -4.18 -0.33
N LEU A 49 -3.99 -3.89 -1.31
CA LEU A 49 -4.73 -4.90 -2.06
C LEU A 49 -3.99 -5.16 -3.37
N THR A 50 -3.71 -6.43 -3.64
CA THR A 50 -3.01 -6.84 -4.85
C THR A 50 -3.98 -7.24 -5.98
N SER A 51 -3.47 -7.37 -7.20
CA SER A 51 -4.19 -7.98 -8.32
C SER A 51 -4.56 -9.45 -8.09
N GLY A 52 -3.90 -10.12 -7.14
CA GLY A 52 -4.30 -11.42 -6.59
C GLY A 52 -5.48 -11.38 -5.62
N ARG A 53 -6.11 -10.21 -5.41
CA ARG A 53 -7.28 -10.00 -4.52
C ARG A 53 -7.04 -10.36 -3.06
N ARG A 54 -5.82 -10.16 -2.57
CA ARG A 54 -5.45 -10.41 -1.17
C ARG A 54 -4.85 -9.15 -0.53
N PHE A 55 -5.05 -9.07 0.78
CA PHE A 55 -4.38 -8.08 1.62
C PHE A 55 -2.93 -8.52 1.86
N VAL A 56 -1.99 -7.61 1.68
CA VAL A 56 -0.58 -7.78 2.02
C VAL A 56 -0.12 -6.63 2.90
N ASP A 57 0.83 -6.91 3.80
CA ASP A 57 1.47 -5.85 4.58
C ASP A 57 2.47 -5.07 3.71
N ARG A 58 3.12 -4.07 4.31
CA ARG A 58 4.06 -3.19 3.61
C ARG A 58 5.33 -3.91 3.16
N ALA A 59 5.76 -4.95 3.88
CA ALA A 59 6.98 -5.66 3.56
C ALA A 59 6.79 -6.57 2.35
N GLU A 60 5.71 -7.35 2.36
CA GLU A 60 5.35 -8.18 1.21
C GLU A 60 4.97 -7.32 -0.01
N ALA A 61 4.24 -6.22 0.20
CA ALA A 61 3.89 -5.30 -0.87
C ALA A 61 5.12 -4.72 -1.58
N PHE A 62 6.21 -4.46 -0.85
CA PHE A 62 7.46 -3.96 -1.43
C PHE A 62 8.02 -4.94 -2.46
N SER A 63 8.11 -6.22 -2.12
CA SER A 63 8.59 -7.25 -3.05
C SER A 63 7.71 -7.39 -4.29
N ILE A 64 6.38 -7.28 -4.12
CA ILE A 64 5.42 -7.35 -5.22
C ILE A 64 5.56 -6.13 -6.14
N ALA A 65 5.56 -4.92 -5.59
CA ALA A 65 5.70 -3.69 -6.37
C ALA A 65 7.04 -3.63 -7.10
N LEU A 66 8.14 -4.06 -6.45
CA LEU A 66 9.46 -4.15 -7.07
C LEU A 66 9.44 -5.12 -8.27
N ALA A 67 8.92 -6.34 -8.08
CA ALA A 67 8.84 -7.34 -9.14
C ALA A 67 7.95 -6.87 -10.31
N ALA A 68 6.89 -6.13 -10.02
CA ALA A 68 5.98 -5.57 -11.02
C ALA A 68 6.48 -4.28 -11.69
N GLY A 69 7.64 -3.74 -11.28
CA GLY A 69 8.16 -2.48 -11.80
C GLY A 69 7.29 -1.26 -11.45
N GLN A 70 6.58 -1.31 -10.32
CA GLN A 70 5.66 -0.26 -9.87
C GLN A 70 6.32 0.79 -8.98
N ILE A 71 7.57 0.59 -8.57
CA ILE A 71 8.29 1.57 -7.76
C ILE A 71 8.70 2.74 -8.66
N LEU A 72 8.22 3.94 -8.34
CA LEU A 72 8.45 5.18 -9.11
C LEU A 72 9.91 5.62 -9.10
N TYR A 73 10.67 5.23 -8.08
CA TYR A 73 12.08 5.56 -7.95
C TYR A 73 12.95 4.45 -8.52
N ASP A 74 13.97 4.84 -9.28
CA ASP A 74 15.03 3.91 -9.64
C ASP A 74 15.81 3.55 -8.37
N VAL A 75 15.64 2.33 -7.88
CA VAL A 75 16.39 1.80 -6.72
C VAL A 75 17.91 1.82 -6.96
N ASN A 76 18.36 1.90 -8.21
CA ASN A 76 19.78 1.98 -8.60
C ASN A 76 20.25 3.41 -8.87
N ASN A 77 19.34 4.38 -9.00
CA ASN A 77 19.66 5.79 -9.24
C ASN A 77 18.60 6.72 -8.62
N PRO A 78 18.47 6.71 -7.28
CA PRO A 78 17.43 7.47 -6.63
C PRO A 78 17.67 8.97 -6.88
N PRO A 79 16.66 9.77 -7.26
CA PRO A 79 16.77 11.21 -7.07
C PRO A 79 17.12 11.45 -5.61
N GLN A 80 18.11 12.32 -5.35
CA GLN A 80 18.82 12.49 -4.07
C GLN A 80 17.93 12.73 -2.82
N SER A 81 16.61 12.76 -2.93
CA SER A 81 15.68 13.09 -1.85
C SER A 81 14.85 11.94 -1.28
N ILE A 82 14.56 10.82 -1.96
CA ILE A 82 13.67 9.79 -1.37
C ILE A 82 13.94 8.41 -2.00
N ALA A 83 14.89 7.64 -1.46
CA ALA A 83 14.90 6.20 -1.72
C ALA A 83 13.75 5.56 -0.92
N PRO A 84 13.00 4.57 -1.48
CA PRO A 84 12.00 3.84 -0.71
C PRO A 84 12.68 3.24 0.53
N THR A 85 11.98 3.23 1.67
CA THR A 85 12.54 2.60 2.88
C THR A 85 12.80 1.13 2.55
N PRO A 86 14.04 0.63 2.66
CA PRO A 86 14.34 -0.73 2.28
C PRO A 86 13.41 -1.73 2.96
N GLY A 87 12.68 -2.51 2.16
CA GLY A 87 11.79 -3.57 2.65
C GLY A 87 10.44 -3.10 3.19
N MET A 88 10.04 -1.85 3.01
CA MET A 88 8.69 -1.37 3.40
C MET A 88 8.12 -0.46 2.31
N LEU A 89 7.00 -0.86 1.73
CA LEU A 89 6.31 -0.06 0.72
C LEU A 89 5.44 1.03 1.37
N TYR A 90 5.57 2.24 0.84
CA TYR A 90 4.70 3.37 1.07
C TYR A 90 3.89 3.65 -0.20
N SER A 91 2.71 4.26 -0.05
CA SER A 91 1.88 4.63 -1.20
C SER A 91 2.61 5.57 -2.17
N GLU A 92 3.50 6.39 -1.63
CA GLU A 92 4.41 7.36 -2.25
C GLU A 92 5.45 6.71 -3.15
N ASP A 93 5.74 5.43 -2.92
CA ASP A 93 6.67 4.68 -3.76
C ASP A 93 6.02 4.21 -5.08
N VAL A 94 4.68 4.21 -5.18
CA VAL A 94 3.92 3.63 -6.32
C VAL A 94 3.18 4.68 -7.15
N TRP A 95 2.65 5.71 -6.48
CA TRP A 95 1.93 6.83 -7.06
C TRP A 95 2.48 8.13 -6.50
#